data_AF-A0A937LNQ7-F1
#
_entry.id   AF-A0A937LNQ7-F1
#
_cell.length_a   1.000
_cell.length_b   1.000
_cell.length_c   1.000
_cell.angle_alpha   90.00
_cell.angle_beta   90.00
_cell.angle_gamma   90.00
#
_symmetry.space_group_name_H-M   'P 1'
#
loop_
_entity.id
_entity.type
_entity.pdbx_description
1 polymer ?
#
loop_
_entity_poly.entity_id
_entity_poly.type
_entity_poly.pdbx_seq_one_letter_code
_entity_poly.pdbx_strand_id
1 'polypeptide(L)'
;MKDKTYFFIKGFTQLASLTFLSRVSGFIRDIFIATFLGAGILSDVFLIAFKLPNLFRRITAEGALTSALLPIYTKLIEKKNKAFAINFYKAFILRFFIYLCIFTIVVQIFMPFIVHVLAPGFSDNNLVMSHIISLTRITIIFMPLISIVAILGVVTNVSGRFWPFAFTPIILNLSLIISCFFIDDSLIIKSMPLSIGTVLAGFLQLIFMTIIVKKYKILNTTKAKTEDVSFKDKDEIQSYIKKTWYKFLPAALGGGILQINLLVDTILASLLGFGSISYLYFADRVAQLPLGIIGIALSTSLLTSLSKSIAKNDIKQFSHELIISLKIGLFFSIPSLFVFVNFSDLIINVLFQRGQFGIDESNETALALKAYAFGIPAFIILKSCQPAFLSEGNTKTPMYIGIVLLILNIIFSLIMMRYFYHAGIALATSISSWVGCIIYIVLLIKSEKLSKPKISFDHYAFNIFSIFVYSLKISFVSVFMVFIMKFFVYFSKSYQINEFCTLLIITTLGFSMYILTSSLLSYIPQELLKKNMLKFKKDEKV
;
A
#
# COMPACT_ATOMS: atom_id res chain seq x y z
N MET A 1 -14.84 0.67 -31.26
CA MET A 1 -14.88 1.43 -29.99
C MET A 1 -15.55 0.68 -28.84
N LYS A 2 -16.72 0.03 -29.03
CA LYS A 2 -17.42 -0.74 -27.98
C LYS A 2 -16.56 -1.80 -27.26
N ASP A 3 -15.71 -2.54 -27.98
CA ASP A 3 -14.84 -3.57 -27.38
C ASP A 3 -13.75 -3.02 -26.46
N LYS A 4 -13.17 -1.85 -26.79
CA LYS A 4 -12.14 -1.21 -25.95
C LYS A 4 -12.73 -0.73 -24.62
N THR A 5 -13.95 -0.20 -24.64
CA THR A 5 -14.65 0.25 -23.43
C THR A 5 -15.09 -0.94 -22.56
N TYR A 6 -15.56 -2.03 -23.16
CA TYR A 6 -15.90 -3.26 -22.44
C TYR A 6 -14.67 -3.91 -21.79
N PHE A 7 -13.56 -3.98 -22.52
CA PHE A 7 -12.26 -4.45 -22.03
C PHE A 7 -11.78 -3.68 -20.80
N PHE A 8 -11.87 -2.35 -20.85
CA PHE A 8 -11.46 -1.48 -19.76
C PHE A 8 -12.34 -1.65 -18.50
N ILE A 9 -13.66 -1.62 -18.66
CA ILE A 9 -14.60 -1.72 -17.51
C ILE A 9 -14.48 -3.09 -16.84
N LYS A 10 -14.40 -4.17 -17.63
CA LYS A 10 -14.23 -5.53 -17.10
C LYS A 10 -12.88 -5.69 -16.40
N GLY A 11 -11.80 -5.16 -16.96
CA GLY A 11 -10.48 -5.18 -16.32
C GLY A 11 -10.47 -4.42 -15.01
N PHE A 12 -11.05 -3.23 -14.98
CA PHE A 12 -11.14 -2.38 -13.79
C PHE A 12 -11.92 -3.05 -12.65
N THR A 13 -13.13 -3.56 -12.92
CA THR A 13 -13.96 -4.18 -11.88
C THR A 13 -13.32 -5.45 -11.31
N GLN A 14 -12.70 -6.28 -12.15
CA GLN A 14 -11.98 -7.46 -11.73
C GLN A 14 -10.76 -7.13 -10.87
N LEU A 15 -9.98 -6.12 -11.25
CA LEU A 15 -8.82 -5.68 -10.48
C LEU A 15 -9.24 -5.12 -9.12
N ALA A 16 -10.29 -4.29 -9.08
CA ALA A 16 -10.79 -3.70 -7.85
C ALA A 16 -11.31 -4.77 -6.87
N SER A 17 -12.12 -5.72 -7.34
CA SER A 17 -12.68 -6.78 -6.49
C SER A 17 -11.60 -7.73 -5.95
N LEU A 18 -10.63 -8.12 -6.79
CA LEU A 18 -9.52 -8.97 -6.36
C LEU A 18 -8.56 -8.25 -5.41
N THR A 19 -8.33 -6.95 -5.61
CA THR A 19 -7.52 -6.15 -4.68
C THR A 19 -8.21 -6.05 -3.33
N PHE A 20 -9.53 -5.88 -3.30
CA PHE A 20 -10.30 -5.88 -2.06
C PHE A 20 -10.20 -7.25 -1.35
N LEU A 21 -10.43 -8.35 -2.07
CA LEU A 21 -10.33 -9.71 -1.52
C LEU A 21 -8.90 -10.02 -1.02
N SER A 22 -7.87 -9.53 -1.71
CA SER A 22 -6.47 -9.62 -1.28
C SER A 22 -6.22 -8.89 0.03
N ARG A 23 -6.85 -7.73 0.25
CA ARG A 23 -6.73 -7.00 1.51
C ARG A 23 -7.44 -7.69 2.67
N VAL A 24 -8.64 -8.19 2.42
CA VAL A 24 -9.40 -8.96 3.41
C VAL A 24 -8.63 -10.22 3.81
N SER A 25 -8.16 -11.01 2.84
CA SER A 25 -7.33 -12.20 3.13
C SER A 25 -6.01 -11.86 3.82
N GLY A 26 -5.39 -10.72 3.50
CA GLY A 26 -4.17 -10.25 4.16
C GLY A 26 -4.43 -9.88 5.62
N PHE A 27 -5.56 -9.25 5.90
CA PHE A 27 -5.99 -8.92 7.25
C PHE A 27 -6.32 -10.17 8.07
N ILE A 28 -7.02 -11.15 7.48
CA ILE A 28 -7.25 -12.46 8.11
C ILE A 28 -5.91 -13.12 8.42
N ARG A 29 -4.95 -13.13 7.48
CA ARG A 29 -3.60 -13.65 7.73
C ARG A 29 -2.95 -12.99 8.93
N ASP A 30 -3.02 -11.66 9.06
CA ASP A 30 -2.43 -10.96 10.19
C ASP A 30 -3.09 -11.33 11.53
N ILE A 31 -4.41 -11.56 11.55
CA ILE A 31 -5.13 -12.08 12.74
C ILE A 31 -4.60 -13.47 13.13
N PHE A 32 -4.38 -14.37 12.16
CA PHE A 32 -3.82 -15.70 12.43
C PHE A 32 -2.38 -15.59 12.95
N ILE A 33 -1.52 -14.79 12.32
CA ILE A 33 -0.15 -14.56 12.80
C ILE A 33 -0.16 -14.03 14.24
N ALA A 34 -1.00 -13.03 14.54
CA ALA A 34 -1.17 -12.52 15.91
C ALA A 34 -1.62 -13.60 16.89
N THR A 35 -2.59 -14.43 16.49
CA THR A 35 -3.14 -15.50 17.36
C THR A 35 -2.08 -16.54 17.75
N PHE A 36 -1.24 -16.95 16.79
CA PHE A 36 -0.27 -18.03 17.00
C PHE A 36 1.10 -17.55 17.51
N LEU A 37 1.54 -16.34 17.17
CA LEU A 37 2.86 -15.82 17.58
C LEU A 37 2.80 -14.66 18.58
N GLY A 38 1.63 -14.05 18.79
CA GLY A 38 1.47 -12.84 19.62
C GLY A 38 2.09 -11.60 18.98
N ALA A 39 2.28 -10.54 19.77
CA ALA A 39 3.15 -9.43 19.42
C ALA A 39 4.33 -9.37 20.40
N GLY A 40 5.45 -9.93 19.98
CA GLY A 40 6.64 -10.12 20.80
C GLY A 40 7.79 -10.67 19.96
N ILE A 41 8.75 -11.31 20.62
CA ILE A 41 10.00 -11.79 19.99
C ILE A 41 9.74 -12.64 18.74
N LEU A 42 8.80 -13.59 18.81
CA LEU A 42 8.56 -14.54 17.73
C LEU A 42 8.02 -13.86 16.47
N SER A 43 7.06 -12.96 16.64
CA SER A 43 6.50 -12.14 15.57
C SER A 43 7.54 -11.15 15.03
N ASP A 44 8.30 -10.49 15.89
CA ASP A 44 9.35 -9.56 15.47
C ASP A 44 10.38 -10.27 14.58
N VAL A 45 10.85 -11.45 15.01
CA VAL A 45 11.81 -12.27 14.26
C VAL A 45 11.28 -12.60 12.86
N PHE A 46 10.01 -13.01 12.76
CA PHE A 46 9.39 -13.28 11.46
C PHE A 46 9.22 -12.01 10.62
N LEU A 47 8.72 -10.93 11.20
CA LEU A 47 8.42 -9.69 10.50
C LEU A 47 9.69 -9.03 9.93
N ILE A 48 10.81 -9.11 10.66
CA ILE A 48 12.13 -8.68 10.17
C ILE A 48 12.56 -9.55 9.00
N ALA A 49 12.50 -10.87 9.15
CA ALA A 49 12.88 -11.81 8.10
C ALA A 49 12.05 -11.61 6.83
N PHE A 50 10.75 -11.36 6.98
CA PHE A 50 9.81 -11.13 5.88
C PHE A 50 9.95 -9.75 5.23
N LYS A 51 10.62 -8.79 5.88
CA LYS A 51 10.72 -7.41 5.41
C LYS A 51 11.45 -7.30 4.07
N LEU A 52 12.60 -7.96 3.96
CA LEU A 52 13.46 -7.93 2.77
C LEU A 52 12.77 -8.54 1.52
N PRO A 53 12.20 -9.77 1.57
CA PRO A 53 11.45 -10.29 0.42
C PRO A 53 10.22 -9.45 0.06
N ASN A 54 9.52 -8.90 1.06
CA ASN A 54 8.36 -8.05 0.81
C ASN A 54 8.74 -6.70 0.17
N LEU A 55 9.89 -6.11 0.54
CA LEU A 55 10.49 -4.95 -0.14
C LEU A 55 10.65 -5.23 -1.64
N PHE A 56 11.31 -6.34 -1.99
CA PHE A 56 11.52 -6.71 -3.38
C PHE A 56 10.21 -7.00 -4.11
N ARG A 57 9.25 -7.69 -3.47
CA ARG A 57 7.91 -7.89 -4.03
C ARG A 57 7.24 -6.56 -4.40
N ARG A 58 7.32 -5.55 -3.53
CA ARG A 58 6.72 -4.23 -3.80
C ARG A 58 7.44 -3.50 -4.93
N ILE A 59 8.77 -3.58 -5.00
CA ILE A 59 9.55 -2.98 -6.09
C ILE A 59 9.26 -3.66 -7.44
N THR A 60 9.28 -5.00 -7.50
CA THR A 60 9.14 -5.75 -8.75
C THR A 60 7.69 -5.94 -9.18
N ALA A 61 6.80 -6.38 -8.28
CA ALA A 61 5.42 -6.72 -8.62
C ALA A 61 4.50 -5.51 -8.67
N GLU A 62 4.65 -4.53 -7.78
CA GLU A 62 3.66 -3.46 -7.60
C GLU A 62 3.97 -2.16 -8.39
N GLY A 63 5.15 -1.97 -8.99
CA GLY A 63 5.41 -0.68 -9.65
C GLY A 63 6.55 -0.59 -10.66
N ALA A 64 7.79 -0.93 -10.30
CA ALA A 64 8.93 -0.55 -11.14
C ALA A 64 9.08 -1.44 -12.37
N LEU A 65 8.95 -2.76 -12.21
CA LEU A 65 9.16 -3.68 -13.32
C LEU A 65 8.01 -3.66 -14.32
N THR A 66 6.77 -3.61 -13.80
CA THR A 66 5.57 -3.51 -14.62
C THR A 66 5.55 -2.22 -15.44
N SER A 67 5.90 -1.07 -14.84
CA SER A 67 5.97 0.22 -15.57
C SER A 67 7.10 0.28 -16.59
N ALA A 68 8.22 -0.40 -16.36
CA ALA A 68 9.35 -0.45 -17.30
C ALA A 68 9.10 -1.41 -18.47
N LEU A 69 8.63 -2.64 -18.18
CA LEU A 69 8.53 -3.72 -19.16
C LEU A 69 7.25 -3.64 -20.01
N LEU A 70 6.10 -3.28 -19.42
CA LEU A 70 4.80 -3.28 -20.10
C LEU A 70 4.79 -2.40 -21.37
N PRO A 71 5.23 -1.13 -21.34
CA PRO A 71 5.22 -0.28 -22.54
C PRO A 71 6.16 -0.79 -23.64
N ILE A 72 7.30 -1.38 -23.26
CA ILE A 72 8.27 -1.94 -24.21
C ILE A 72 7.66 -3.17 -24.89
N TYR A 73 7.10 -4.09 -24.12
CA TYR A 73 6.50 -5.30 -24.64
C TYR A 73 5.29 -5.01 -25.55
N THR A 74 4.39 -4.09 -25.15
CA THR A 74 3.27 -3.65 -25.99
C THR A 74 3.75 -3.02 -27.30
N LYS A 75 4.77 -2.14 -27.25
CA LYS A 75 5.34 -1.53 -28.45
C LYS A 75 5.96 -2.56 -29.40
N LEU A 76 6.59 -3.61 -28.87
CA LEU A 76 7.15 -4.69 -29.69
C LEU A 76 6.05 -5.53 -30.37
N ILE A 77 4.94 -5.78 -29.68
CA ILE A 77 3.77 -6.45 -30.28
C ILE A 77 3.19 -5.61 -31.43
N GLU A 78 3.07 -4.30 -31.25
CA GLU A 78 2.45 -3.40 -32.24
C GLU A 78 3.35 -3.06 -33.42
N LYS A 79 4.65 -2.80 -33.20
CA LYS A 79 5.56 -2.27 -34.24
C LYS A 79 6.40 -3.32 -34.96
N LYS A 80 6.60 -4.48 -34.35
CA LYS A 80 7.40 -5.58 -34.92
C LYS A 80 6.44 -6.71 -35.23
N ASN A 81 6.56 -7.83 -34.54
CA ASN A 81 5.62 -8.93 -34.60
C ASN A 81 5.57 -9.63 -33.24
N LYS A 82 4.54 -10.47 -33.06
CA LYS A 82 4.33 -11.21 -31.81
C LYS A 82 5.51 -12.17 -31.49
N ALA A 83 6.15 -12.75 -32.51
CA ALA A 83 7.27 -13.67 -32.34
C ALA A 83 8.51 -12.98 -31.76
N PHE A 84 8.90 -11.82 -32.31
CA PHE A 84 10.00 -11.00 -31.81
C PHE A 84 9.74 -10.55 -30.37
N ALA A 85 8.52 -10.08 -30.06
CA ALA A 85 8.15 -9.70 -28.71
C ALA A 85 8.28 -10.87 -27.71
N ILE A 86 7.85 -12.08 -28.10
CA ILE A 86 7.98 -13.29 -27.28
C ILE A 86 9.46 -13.68 -27.09
N ASN A 87 10.29 -13.59 -28.14
CA ASN A 87 11.72 -13.89 -28.05
C ASN A 87 12.45 -12.90 -27.13
N PHE A 88 12.16 -11.60 -27.28
CA PHE A 88 12.62 -10.57 -26.35
C PHE A 88 12.22 -10.90 -24.90
N TYR A 89 10.95 -11.25 -24.69
CA TYR A 89 10.42 -11.57 -23.37
C TYR A 89 11.09 -12.81 -22.76
N LYS A 90 11.27 -13.88 -23.54
CA LYS A 90 11.99 -15.10 -23.11
C LYS A 90 13.46 -14.83 -22.78
N ALA A 91 14.14 -14.01 -23.57
CA ALA A 91 15.51 -13.61 -23.29
C ALA A 91 15.59 -12.72 -22.03
N PHE A 92 14.64 -11.81 -21.85
CA PHE A 92 14.56 -10.94 -20.68
C PHE A 92 14.31 -11.74 -19.40
N ILE A 93 13.29 -12.61 -19.37
CA ILE A 93 12.93 -13.39 -18.18
C ILE A 93 14.08 -14.31 -17.75
N LEU A 94 14.77 -14.96 -18.69
CA LEU A 94 15.90 -15.84 -18.41
C LEU A 94 17.06 -15.06 -17.78
N ARG A 95 17.49 -13.96 -18.41
CA ARG A 95 18.60 -13.14 -17.90
C ARG A 95 18.26 -12.51 -16.57
N PHE A 96 17.04 -11.99 -16.43
CA PHE A 96 16.57 -11.40 -15.19
C PHE A 96 16.54 -12.43 -14.07
N PHE A 97 16.07 -13.65 -14.34
CA PHE A 97 16.12 -14.75 -13.37
C PHE A 97 17.55 -15.07 -12.93
N ILE A 98 18.50 -15.18 -13.88
CA ILE A 98 19.92 -15.41 -13.57
C ILE A 98 20.48 -14.30 -12.68
N TYR A 99 20.23 -13.02 -13.02
CA TYR A 99 20.67 -11.90 -12.19
C TYR A 99 20.07 -11.92 -10.79
N LEU A 100 18.78 -12.27 -10.67
CA LEU A 100 18.12 -12.40 -9.37
C LEU A 100 18.68 -13.57 -8.55
N CYS A 101 18.98 -14.70 -9.16
CA CYS A 101 19.62 -15.83 -8.49
C CYS A 101 21.02 -15.46 -7.98
N ILE A 102 21.86 -14.84 -8.83
CA ILE A 102 23.19 -14.35 -8.42
C ILE A 102 23.05 -13.36 -7.26
N PHE A 103 22.15 -12.38 -7.39
CA PHE A 103 21.90 -11.41 -6.35
C PHE A 103 21.41 -12.07 -5.05
N THR A 104 20.53 -13.06 -5.12
CA THR A 104 20.04 -13.80 -3.96
C THR A 104 21.17 -14.55 -3.26
N ILE A 105 22.08 -15.18 -4.02
CA ILE A 105 23.26 -15.86 -3.47
C ILE A 105 24.16 -14.85 -2.74
N VAL A 106 24.44 -13.69 -3.36
CA VAL A 106 25.22 -12.62 -2.72
C VAL A 106 24.56 -12.17 -1.42
N VAL A 107 23.25 -11.90 -1.43
CA VAL A 107 22.50 -11.52 -0.24
C VAL A 107 22.51 -12.60 0.84
N GLN A 108 22.48 -13.89 0.47
CA GLN A 108 22.58 -14.99 1.44
C GLN A 108 23.95 -15.05 2.14
N ILE A 109 25.02 -14.79 1.41
CA ILE A 109 26.39 -14.73 1.95
C ILE A 109 26.49 -13.56 2.94
N PHE A 110 26.04 -12.38 2.54
CA PHE A 110 26.07 -11.17 3.37
C PHE A 110 24.90 -11.05 4.36
N MET A 111 24.07 -12.09 4.50
CA MET A 111 22.87 -12.03 5.33
C MET A 111 23.14 -11.61 6.79
N PRO A 112 24.20 -12.10 7.47
CA PRO A 112 24.49 -11.67 8.84
C PRO A 112 24.69 -10.15 8.95
N PHE A 113 25.42 -9.56 8.02
CA PHE A 113 25.64 -8.11 7.97
C PHE A 113 24.35 -7.34 7.67
N ILE A 114 23.56 -7.83 6.70
CA ILE A 114 22.28 -7.22 6.34
C ILE A 114 21.34 -7.21 7.55
N VAL A 115 21.24 -8.33 8.27
CA VAL A 115 20.35 -8.42 9.44
C VAL A 115 20.84 -7.53 10.59
N HIS A 116 22.15 -7.42 10.83
CA HIS A 116 22.69 -6.48 11.82
C HIS A 116 22.29 -5.03 11.51
N VAL A 117 22.26 -4.64 10.24
CA VAL A 117 21.79 -3.31 9.82
C VAL A 117 20.27 -3.17 9.95
N LEU A 118 19.51 -4.23 9.64
CA LEU A 118 18.04 -4.20 9.68
C LEU A 118 17.47 -4.21 11.10
N ALA A 119 18.15 -4.87 12.04
CA ALA A 119 17.67 -5.03 13.40
C ALA A 119 18.81 -4.91 14.43
N PRO A 120 19.50 -3.75 14.47
CA PRO A 120 20.64 -3.53 15.33
C PRO A 120 20.34 -3.73 16.82
N GLY A 121 19.10 -3.49 17.27
CA GLY A 121 18.73 -3.66 18.67
C GLY A 121 18.67 -5.10 19.18
N PHE A 122 18.80 -6.09 18.28
CA PHE A 122 18.97 -7.50 18.69
C PHE A 122 20.42 -7.99 18.62
N SER A 123 21.39 -7.11 18.34
CA SER A 123 22.80 -7.51 18.17
C SER A 123 23.40 -8.13 19.42
N ASP A 124 22.94 -7.72 20.61
CA ASP A 124 23.41 -8.28 21.89
C ASP A 124 22.81 -9.67 22.19
N ASN A 125 21.76 -10.08 21.46
CA ASN A 125 21.11 -11.37 21.63
C ASN A 125 21.45 -12.31 20.46
N ASN A 126 22.54 -13.06 20.62
CA ASN A 126 23.05 -14.00 19.63
C ASN A 126 22.00 -15.03 19.18
N LEU A 127 21.15 -15.52 20.08
CA LEU A 127 20.09 -16.49 19.75
C LEU A 127 19.04 -15.87 18.83
N VAL A 128 18.47 -14.72 19.20
CA VAL A 128 17.48 -14.01 18.40
C VAL A 128 18.06 -13.61 17.05
N MET A 129 19.27 -13.07 17.02
CA MET A 129 19.97 -12.70 15.80
C MET A 129 20.15 -13.92 14.87
N SER A 130 20.56 -15.06 15.41
CA SER A 130 20.72 -16.30 14.63
C SER A 130 19.39 -16.80 14.03
N HIS A 131 18.27 -16.63 14.75
CA HIS A 131 16.94 -16.96 14.26
C HIS A 131 16.53 -16.04 13.12
N ILE A 132 16.71 -14.73 13.27
CA ILE A 132 16.40 -13.76 12.21
C ILE A 132 17.23 -14.06 10.96
N ILE A 133 18.54 -14.30 11.09
CA ILE A 133 19.41 -14.63 9.97
C ILE A 133 18.92 -15.91 9.26
N SER A 134 18.61 -16.96 10.02
CA SER A 134 18.14 -18.24 9.48
C SER A 134 16.83 -18.08 8.72
N LEU A 135 15.84 -17.40 9.30
CA LEU A 135 14.56 -17.14 8.64
C LEU A 135 14.70 -16.21 7.43
N THR A 136 15.59 -15.22 7.49
CA THR A 136 15.82 -14.31 6.36
C THR A 136 16.48 -15.05 5.19
N ARG A 137 17.41 -15.98 5.45
CA ARG A 137 18.00 -16.87 4.42
C ARG A 137 16.96 -17.73 3.71
N ILE A 138 15.92 -18.15 4.42
CA ILE A 138 14.83 -18.94 3.84
C ILE A 138 13.91 -18.02 3.03
N THR A 139 13.38 -16.98 3.67
CA THR A 139 12.39 -16.11 3.05
C THR A 139 12.93 -15.34 1.83
N ILE A 140 14.24 -15.05 1.75
CA ILE A 140 14.81 -14.37 0.58
C ILE A 140 14.70 -15.21 -0.70
N ILE A 141 14.57 -16.53 -0.61
CA ILE A 141 14.34 -17.42 -1.78
C ILE A 141 13.01 -17.06 -2.49
N PHE A 142 12.07 -16.44 -1.78
CA PHE A 142 10.84 -15.92 -2.38
C PHE A 142 11.09 -14.78 -3.39
N MET A 143 12.16 -13.99 -3.22
CA MET A 143 12.48 -12.82 -4.06
C MET A 143 12.55 -13.15 -5.57
N PRO A 144 13.36 -14.14 -6.03
CA PRO A 144 13.40 -14.47 -7.44
C PRO A 144 12.04 -14.97 -7.95
N LEU A 145 11.33 -15.79 -7.17
CA LEU A 145 10.03 -16.36 -7.54
C LEU A 145 8.98 -15.28 -7.81
N ILE A 146 8.78 -14.37 -6.85
CA ILE A 146 7.79 -13.30 -6.97
C ILE A 146 8.11 -12.32 -8.10
N SER A 147 9.40 -12.12 -8.38
CA SER A 147 9.85 -11.24 -9.45
C SER A 147 9.56 -11.83 -10.84
N ILE A 148 9.66 -13.16 -10.99
CA ILE A 148 9.23 -13.85 -12.21
C ILE A 148 7.71 -13.84 -12.35
N VAL A 149 6.98 -14.03 -11.26
CA VAL A 149 5.51 -13.88 -11.21
C VAL A 149 5.09 -12.49 -11.69
N ALA A 150 5.81 -11.43 -11.29
CA ALA A 150 5.58 -10.06 -11.77
C ALA A 150 5.76 -9.92 -13.30
N ILE A 151 6.83 -10.51 -13.85
CA ILE A 151 7.09 -10.51 -15.29
C ILE A 151 5.99 -11.25 -16.06
N LEU A 152 5.54 -12.41 -15.55
CA LEU A 152 4.40 -13.14 -16.12
C LEU A 152 3.11 -12.30 -16.07
N GLY A 153 2.94 -11.52 -14.99
CA GLY A 153 1.84 -10.57 -14.83
C GLY A 153 1.78 -9.51 -15.94
N VAL A 154 2.93 -9.02 -16.40
CA VAL A 154 3.00 -8.07 -17.54
C VAL A 154 2.36 -8.67 -18.79
N VAL A 155 2.71 -9.92 -19.11
CA VAL A 155 2.21 -10.59 -20.33
C VAL A 155 0.73 -10.94 -20.22
N THR A 156 0.25 -11.36 -19.05
CA THR A 156 -1.19 -11.59 -18.85
C THR A 156 -1.99 -10.29 -18.99
N ASN A 157 -1.49 -9.19 -18.43
CA ASN A 157 -2.14 -7.87 -18.52
C ASN A 157 -2.20 -7.37 -19.96
N VAL A 158 -1.12 -7.47 -20.72
CA VAL A 158 -1.10 -7.09 -22.14
C VAL A 158 -2.05 -7.96 -22.97
N SER A 159 -2.25 -9.23 -22.59
CA SER A 159 -3.25 -10.10 -23.23
C SER A 159 -4.71 -9.81 -22.85
N GLY A 160 -4.97 -8.82 -21.99
CA GLY A 160 -6.30 -8.49 -21.51
C GLY A 160 -6.82 -9.32 -20.35
N ARG A 161 -5.94 -10.10 -19.72
CA ARG A 161 -6.28 -10.95 -18.57
C ARG A 161 -5.61 -10.39 -17.33
N PHE A 162 -6.31 -9.47 -16.68
CA PHE A 162 -5.80 -8.75 -15.51
C PHE A 162 -5.94 -9.54 -14.21
N TRP A 163 -6.97 -10.40 -14.13
CA TRP A 163 -7.31 -11.15 -12.93
C TRP A 163 -6.21 -12.09 -12.40
N PRO A 164 -5.42 -12.82 -13.23
CA PRO A 164 -4.47 -13.80 -12.70
C PRO A 164 -3.40 -13.16 -11.84
N PHE A 165 -2.83 -12.05 -12.31
CA PHE A 165 -1.79 -11.36 -11.57
C PHE A 165 -2.33 -10.74 -10.27
N ALA A 166 -3.53 -10.15 -10.32
CA ALA A 166 -4.20 -9.60 -9.13
C ALA A 166 -4.61 -10.66 -8.09
N PHE A 167 -4.74 -11.93 -8.50
CA PHE A 167 -5.02 -13.05 -7.59
C PHE A 167 -3.79 -13.53 -6.82
N THR A 168 -2.57 -13.27 -7.32
CA THR A 168 -1.33 -13.79 -6.72
C THR A 168 -1.12 -13.44 -5.24
N PRO A 169 -1.46 -12.25 -4.72
CA PRO A 169 -1.27 -11.96 -3.30
C PRO A 169 -2.20 -12.78 -2.39
N ILE A 170 -3.36 -13.25 -2.89
CA ILE A 170 -4.27 -14.12 -2.13
C ILE A 170 -3.59 -15.47 -1.87
N ILE A 171 -2.84 -16.01 -2.84
CA ILE A 171 -2.06 -17.25 -2.68
C ILE A 171 -1.04 -17.11 -1.54
N LEU A 172 -0.36 -15.97 -1.45
CA LEU A 172 0.59 -15.70 -0.36
C LEU A 172 -0.12 -15.66 0.99
N ASN A 173 -1.25 -14.96 1.07
CA ASN A 173 -2.02 -14.87 2.31
C ASN A 173 -2.51 -16.25 2.78
N LEU A 174 -3.07 -17.05 1.87
CA LEU A 174 -3.52 -18.42 2.17
C LEU A 174 -2.36 -19.32 2.61
N SER A 175 -1.21 -19.26 1.93
CA SER A 175 -0.02 -20.03 2.31
C SER A 175 0.44 -19.70 3.73
N LEU A 176 0.47 -18.41 4.08
CA LEU A 176 0.85 -17.96 5.43
C LEU A 176 -0.19 -18.33 6.50
N ILE A 177 -1.49 -18.26 6.18
CA ILE A 177 -2.57 -18.74 7.07
C ILE A 177 -2.39 -20.25 7.34
N ILE A 178 -2.22 -21.05 6.30
CA ILE A 178 -2.01 -22.51 6.41
C ILE A 178 -0.76 -22.80 7.25
N SER A 179 0.31 -22.02 7.04
CA SER A 179 1.57 -22.18 7.79
C SER A 179 1.44 -21.89 9.27
N CYS A 180 0.46 -21.06 9.70
CA CYS A 180 0.22 -20.80 11.12
C CYS A 180 -0.17 -22.07 11.88
N PHE A 181 -0.90 -23.00 11.24
CA PHE A 181 -1.33 -24.26 11.88
C PHE A 181 -0.18 -25.25 12.13
N PHE A 182 1.01 -25.00 11.56
CA PHE A 182 2.21 -25.81 11.79
C PHE A 182 3.14 -25.18 12.82
N ILE A 183 2.75 -24.06 13.45
CA ILE A 183 3.48 -23.46 14.57
C ILE A 183 3.25 -24.35 15.79
N ASP A 184 4.34 -24.91 16.31
CA ASP A 184 4.34 -25.83 17.44
C ASP A 184 5.42 -25.44 18.45
N ASP A 185 5.19 -25.78 19.72
CA ASP A 185 6.07 -25.48 20.84
C ASP A 185 7.37 -26.29 20.81
N SER A 186 7.37 -27.43 20.10
CA SER A 186 8.56 -28.28 19.90
C SER A 186 9.62 -27.66 18.97
N LEU A 187 9.27 -26.61 18.21
CA LEU A 187 10.15 -25.99 17.25
C LEU A 187 11.19 -25.08 17.92
N ILE A 188 12.46 -25.25 17.54
CA ILE A 188 13.56 -24.36 17.93
C ILE A 188 13.24 -22.90 17.55
N ILE A 189 12.68 -22.70 16.36
CA ILE A 189 12.24 -21.41 15.85
C ILE A 189 10.74 -21.50 15.55
N LYS A 190 9.89 -21.08 16.48
CA LYS A 190 8.42 -21.18 16.32
C LYS A 190 7.88 -20.47 15.05
N SER A 191 8.56 -19.43 14.58
CA SER A 191 8.19 -18.69 13.36
C SER A 191 8.72 -19.30 12.04
N MET A 192 9.44 -20.42 12.10
CA MET A 192 9.96 -21.14 10.93
C MET A 192 8.89 -21.54 9.90
N PRO A 193 7.70 -22.08 10.31
CA PRO A 193 6.66 -22.47 9.36
C PRO A 193 6.22 -21.32 8.45
N LEU A 194 6.10 -20.10 8.97
CA LEU A 194 5.74 -18.92 8.17
C LEU A 194 6.81 -18.57 7.11
N SER A 195 8.08 -18.78 7.45
CA SER A 195 9.19 -18.55 6.52
C SER A 195 9.18 -19.55 5.37
N ILE A 196 8.94 -20.83 5.68
CA ILE A 196 8.74 -21.88 4.67
C ILE A 196 7.49 -21.59 3.84
N GLY A 197 6.39 -21.21 4.49
CA GLY A 197 5.14 -20.80 3.86
C GLY A 197 5.28 -19.65 2.87
N THR A 198 6.17 -18.69 3.15
CA THR A 198 6.52 -17.60 2.23
C THR A 198 7.15 -18.14 0.95
N VAL A 199 8.11 -19.07 1.06
CA VAL A 199 8.76 -19.67 -0.11
C VAL A 199 7.79 -20.54 -0.91
N LEU A 200 7.01 -21.37 -0.22
CA LEU A 200 5.95 -22.20 -0.83
C LEU A 200 4.94 -21.34 -1.59
N ALA A 201 4.56 -20.18 -1.06
CA ALA A 201 3.71 -19.24 -1.76
C ALA A 201 4.31 -18.78 -3.09
N GLY A 202 5.61 -18.49 -3.13
CA GLY A 202 6.31 -18.10 -4.35
C GLY A 202 6.26 -19.19 -5.42
N PHE A 203 6.47 -20.45 -5.02
CA PHE A 203 6.34 -21.59 -5.92
C PHE A 203 4.90 -21.76 -6.42
N LEU A 204 3.92 -21.71 -5.53
CA LEU A 204 2.50 -21.83 -5.88
C LEU A 204 2.06 -20.71 -6.83
N GLN A 205 2.49 -19.47 -6.60
CA GLN A 205 2.22 -18.34 -7.49
C GLN A 205 2.86 -18.53 -8.87
N LEU A 206 4.10 -19.01 -8.93
CA LEU A 206 4.81 -19.26 -10.18
C LEU A 206 4.14 -20.38 -10.99
N ILE A 207 3.77 -21.47 -10.33
CA ILE A 207 3.03 -22.60 -10.94
C ILE A 207 1.69 -22.08 -11.48
N PHE A 208 0.92 -21.38 -10.64
CA PHE A 208 -0.37 -20.80 -11.02
C PHE A 208 -0.26 -19.90 -12.26
N MET A 209 0.67 -18.94 -12.27
CA MET A 209 0.86 -18.03 -13.41
C MET A 209 1.32 -18.77 -14.66
N THR A 210 2.19 -19.77 -14.52
CA THR A 210 2.67 -20.58 -15.64
C THR A 210 1.54 -21.39 -16.28
N ILE A 211 0.67 -21.99 -15.46
CA ILE A 211 -0.54 -22.71 -15.93
C ILE A 211 -1.44 -21.75 -16.71
N ILE A 212 -1.70 -20.56 -16.19
CA ILE A 212 -2.54 -19.55 -16.85
C ILE A 212 -1.94 -19.13 -18.21
N VAL A 213 -0.64 -18.84 -18.25
CA VAL A 213 0.04 -18.43 -19.48
C VAL A 213 -0.03 -19.53 -20.55
N LYS A 214 0.14 -20.81 -20.16
CA LYS A 214 0.01 -21.97 -21.05
C LYS A 214 -1.44 -22.19 -21.50
N LYS A 215 -2.40 -22.22 -20.57
CA LYS A 215 -3.84 -22.42 -20.82
C LYS A 215 -4.37 -21.44 -21.85
N TYR A 216 -3.94 -20.20 -21.77
CA TYR A 216 -4.36 -19.14 -22.66
C TYR A 216 -3.46 -18.92 -23.87
N LYS A 217 -2.45 -19.78 -24.08
CA LYS A 217 -1.52 -19.74 -25.21
C LYS A 217 -0.90 -18.35 -25.43
N ILE A 218 -0.65 -17.60 -24.35
CA ILE A 218 -0.29 -16.18 -24.42
C ILE A 218 1.10 -16.02 -25.07
N LEU A 219 2.03 -16.89 -24.67
CA LEU A 219 3.39 -16.96 -25.20
C LEU A 219 3.54 -17.97 -26.35
N ASN A 220 2.43 -18.50 -26.89
CA ASN A 220 2.51 -19.36 -28.06
C ASN A 220 2.70 -18.50 -29.30
N THR A 221 3.80 -18.76 -30.00
CA THR A 221 3.93 -18.48 -31.41
C THR A 221 3.19 -19.61 -32.14
N THR A 222 2.03 -19.35 -32.72
CA THR A 222 1.57 -20.22 -33.83
C THR A 222 2.74 -20.32 -34.81
N LYS A 223 3.00 -21.52 -35.32
CA LYS A 223 4.10 -21.88 -36.26
C LYS A 223 4.15 -20.92 -37.47
N ALA A 224 4.58 -19.69 -37.28
CA ALA A 224 5.26 -18.92 -38.30
C ALA A 224 6.64 -19.57 -38.37
N LYS A 225 7.02 -19.96 -39.59
CA LYS A 225 8.26 -20.64 -39.93
C LYS A 225 9.40 -20.15 -39.04
N THR A 226 10.21 -21.09 -38.58
CA THR A 226 11.55 -20.87 -38.05
C THR A 226 12.37 -20.10 -39.08
N GLU A 227 12.12 -18.80 -39.19
CA GLU A 227 13.13 -17.86 -39.66
C GLU A 227 14.09 -17.76 -38.49
N ASP A 228 15.27 -18.34 -38.68
CA ASP A 228 16.38 -18.27 -37.75
C ASP A 228 16.50 -16.83 -37.25
N VAL A 229 16.48 -16.66 -35.93
CA VAL A 229 16.68 -15.38 -35.28
C VAL A 229 18.02 -14.85 -35.77
N SER A 230 17.97 -13.86 -36.68
CA SER A 230 19.18 -13.32 -37.30
C SER A 230 20.07 -12.72 -36.20
N PHE A 231 21.39 -12.66 -36.42
CA PHE A 231 22.28 -11.98 -35.48
C PHE A 231 21.83 -10.53 -35.19
N LYS A 232 21.21 -9.88 -36.19
CA LYS A 232 20.62 -8.54 -36.08
C LYS A 232 19.46 -8.48 -35.09
N ASP A 233 18.63 -9.53 -35.00
CA ASP A 233 17.55 -9.62 -34.02
C ASP A 233 18.06 -9.80 -32.59
N LYS A 234 19.19 -10.50 -32.40
CA LYS A 234 19.82 -10.67 -31.08
C LYS A 234 20.34 -9.34 -30.53
N ASP A 235 21.00 -8.54 -31.37
CA ASP A 235 21.51 -7.23 -30.99
C ASP A 235 20.38 -6.23 -30.71
N GLU A 236 19.30 -6.27 -31.50
CA GLU A 236 18.14 -5.42 -31.25
C GLU A 236 17.42 -5.82 -29.94
N ILE A 237 17.26 -7.12 -29.67
CA ILE A 237 16.73 -7.63 -28.39
C ILE A 237 17.60 -7.17 -27.21
N GLN A 238 18.93 -7.24 -27.34
CA GLN A 238 19.87 -6.73 -26.34
C GLN A 238 19.62 -5.24 -26.05
N SER A 239 19.43 -4.44 -27.10
CA SER A 239 19.12 -3.01 -26.98
C SER A 239 17.82 -2.77 -26.20
N TYR A 240 16.76 -3.52 -26.49
CA TYR A 240 15.50 -3.42 -25.73
C TYR A 240 15.66 -3.86 -24.28
N ILE A 241 16.44 -4.90 -24.00
CA ILE A 241 16.72 -5.35 -22.63
C ILE A 241 17.46 -4.24 -21.85
N LYS A 242 18.47 -3.61 -22.47
CA LYS A 242 19.18 -2.47 -21.88
C LYS A 242 18.24 -1.30 -21.61
N LYS A 243 17.35 -0.99 -22.56
CA LYS A 243 16.31 0.04 -22.39
C LYS A 243 15.35 -0.28 -21.23
N THR A 244 14.96 -1.54 -21.05
CA THR A 244 14.14 -1.96 -19.90
C THR A 244 14.86 -1.70 -18.59
N TRP A 245 16.16 -2.03 -18.49
CA TRP A 245 16.97 -1.78 -17.30
C TRP A 245 17.11 -0.29 -16.96
N TYR A 246 17.37 0.56 -17.97
CA TYR A 246 17.44 2.01 -17.78
C TYR A 246 16.12 2.63 -17.30
N LYS A 247 14.97 2.01 -17.59
CA LYS A 247 13.67 2.43 -17.05
C LYS A 247 13.41 1.84 -15.66
N PHE A 248 13.78 0.58 -15.46
CA PHE A 248 13.54 -0.13 -14.21
C PHE A 248 14.32 0.47 -13.05
N LEU A 249 15.63 0.72 -13.20
CA LEU A 249 16.49 1.19 -12.09
C LEU A 249 15.99 2.50 -11.46
N PRO A 250 15.72 3.58 -12.22
CA PRO A 250 15.16 4.81 -11.65
C PRO A 250 13.76 4.62 -11.07
N ALA A 251 12.91 3.80 -11.69
CA ALA A 251 11.56 3.51 -11.17
C ALA A 251 11.61 2.70 -9.86
N ALA A 252 12.57 1.78 -9.74
CA ALA A 252 12.80 0.98 -8.54
C ALA A 252 13.33 1.86 -7.40
N LEU A 253 14.25 2.79 -7.69
CA LEU A 253 14.74 3.76 -6.71
C LEU A 253 13.64 4.74 -6.29
N GLY A 254 12.87 5.28 -7.24
CA GLY A 254 11.76 6.20 -6.97
C GLY A 254 10.65 5.56 -6.14
N GLY A 255 10.25 4.32 -6.48
CA GLY A 255 9.32 3.53 -5.65
C GLY A 255 9.94 3.05 -4.33
N GLY A 256 11.27 2.96 -4.28
CA GLY A 256 12.06 2.54 -3.13
C GLY A 256 12.01 3.51 -1.95
N ILE A 257 11.87 4.82 -2.18
CA ILE A 257 11.84 5.84 -1.11
C ILE A 257 10.79 5.51 -0.04
N LEU A 258 9.57 5.14 -0.46
CA LEU A 258 8.50 4.75 0.48
C LEU A 258 8.85 3.47 1.25
N GLN A 259 9.56 2.54 0.62
CA GLN A 259 9.95 1.31 1.28
C GLN A 259 11.15 1.50 2.21
N ILE A 260 12.06 2.41 1.87
CA ILE A 260 13.17 2.82 2.73
C ILE A 260 12.61 3.41 4.02
N ASN A 261 11.56 4.25 3.95
CA ASN A 261 10.91 4.77 5.16
C ASN A 261 10.42 3.65 6.08
N LEU A 262 9.72 2.65 5.52
CA LEU A 262 9.24 1.51 6.30
C LEU A 262 10.38 0.62 6.84
N LEU A 263 11.54 0.59 6.21
CA LEU A 263 12.73 -0.12 6.71
C LEU A 263 13.34 0.63 7.89
N VAL A 264 13.47 1.95 7.77
CA VAL A 264 13.96 2.83 8.84
C VAL A 264 13.12 2.66 10.10
N ASP A 265 11.79 2.68 9.99
CA ASP A 265 10.90 2.50 11.15
C ASP A 265 11.15 1.16 11.85
N THR A 266 11.46 0.10 11.09
CA THR A 266 11.81 -1.22 11.64
C THR A 266 13.16 -1.23 12.32
N ILE A 267 14.16 -0.56 11.74
CA ILE A 267 15.49 -0.40 12.35
C ILE A 267 15.35 0.32 13.70
N LEU A 268 14.63 1.45 13.74
CA LEU A 268 14.43 2.21 14.96
C LEU A 268 13.62 1.43 16.00
N ALA A 269 12.56 0.73 15.58
CA ALA A 269 11.77 -0.09 16.48
C ALA A 269 12.57 -1.27 17.07
N SER A 270 13.55 -1.82 16.34
CA SER A 270 14.42 -2.87 16.89
C SER A 270 15.21 -2.41 18.11
N LEU A 271 15.54 -1.12 18.22
CA LEU A 271 16.32 -0.54 19.32
C LEU A 271 15.51 -0.36 20.61
N LEU A 272 14.18 -0.50 20.57
CA LEU A 272 13.28 -0.25 21.69
C LEU A 272 12.95 -1.50 22.50
N GLY A 273 13.45 -2.66 22.07
CA GLY A 273 13.17 -3.94 22.71
C GLY A 273 12.07 -4.75 22.02
N PHE A 274 11.83 -5.93 22.58
CA PHE A 274 10.92 -6.93 22.03
C PHE A 274 9.47 -6.45 21.95
N GLY A 275 8.77 -6.80 20.87
CA GLY A 275 7.37 -6.44 20.63
C GLY A 275 7.21 -5.13 19.87
N SER A 276 8.15 -4.19 19.95
CA SER A 276 8.05 -2.86 19.33
C SER A 276 7.78 -2.92 17.82
N ILE A 277 8.39 -3.87 17.11
CA ILE A 277 8.20 -4.02 15.66
C ILE A 277 6.80 -4.56 15.36
N SER A 278 6.34 -5.58 16.10
CA SER A 278 5.03 -6.17 15.91
C SER A 278 3.89 -5.24 16.35
N TYR A 279 4.04 -4.47 17.44
CA TYR A 279 3.07 -3.43 17.84
C TYR A 279 2.86 -2.41 16.73
N LEU A 280 3.96 -1.87 16.16
CA LEU A 280 3.88 -0.96 15.02
C LEU A 280 3.27 -1.61 13.79
N TYR A 281 3.63 -2.87 13.50
CA TYR A 281 3.12 -3.60 12.35
C TYR A 281 1.59 -3.77 12.43
N PHE A 282 1.07 -4.33 13.53
CA PHE A 282 -0.36 -4.57 13.70
C PHE A 282 -1.17 -3.27 13.75
N ALA A 283 -0.65 -2.23 14.41
CA ALA A 283 -1.26 -0.91 14.41
C ALA A 283 -1.33 -0.28 13.00
N ASP A 284 -0.23 -0.33 12.24
CA ASP A 284 -0.18 0.16 10.86
C ASP A 284 -1.16 -0.59 9.94
N ARG A 285 -1.33 -1.91 10.12
CA ARG A 285 -2.34 -2.68 9.35
C ARG A 285 -3.75 -2.12 9.53
N VAL A 286 -4.13 -1.79 10.76
CA VAL A 286 -5.45 -1.21 11.07
C VAL A 286 -5.56 0.22 10.52
N ALA A 287 -4.53 1.04 10.71
CA ALA A 287 -4.49 2.41 10.18
C ALA A 287 -4.60 2.46 8.65
N GLN A 288 -4.10 1.44 7.95
CA GLN A 288 -4.15 1.35 6.49
C GLN A 288 -5.54 1.04 5.92
N LEU A 289 -6.51 0.57 6.71
CA LEU A 289 -7.85 0.24 6.23
C LEU A 289 -8.55 1.45 5.57
N PRO A 290 -8.73 2.61 6.25
CA PRO A 290 -9.33 3.79 5.62
C PRO A 290 -8.43 4.36 4.51
N LEU A 291 -7.11 4.44 4.75
CA LEU A 291 -6.13 4.99 3.79
C LEU A 291 -6.11 4.22 2.47
N GLY A 292 -6.28 2.92 2.54
CA GLY A 292 -6.23 2.03 1.40
C GLY A 292 -7.44 2.20 0.50
N ILE A 293 -8.63 2.40 1.06
CA ILE A 293 -9.89 2.49 0.30
C ILE A 293 -10.03 3.90 -0.28
N ILE A 294 -9.96 4.92 0.58
CA ILE A 294 -10.22 6.32 0.20
C ILE A 294 -9.03 6.91 -0.56
N GLY A 295 -7.82 6.74 -0.01
CA GLY A 295 -6.62 7.37 -0.55
C GLY A 295 -6.27 6.89 -1.96
N ILE A 296 -6.46 5.60 -2.27
CA ILE A 296 -6.20 5.07 -3.62
C ILE A 296 -7.29 5.54 -4.58
N ALA A 297 -8.56 5.42 -4.22
CA ALA A 297 -9.67 5.81 -5.08
C ALA A 297 -9.61 7.30 -5.46
N LEU A 298 -9.34 8.17 -4.48
CA LEU A 298 -9.16 9.60 -4.72
C LEU A 298 -7.93 9.87 -5.58
N SER A 299 -6.78 9.27 -5.29
CA SER A 299 -5.55 9.54 -6.04
C SER A 299 -5.68 9.15 -7.52
N THR A 300 -6.25 7.98 -7.83
CA THR A 300 -6.40 7.51 -9.21
C THR A 300 -7.44 8.29 -10.00
N SER A 301 -8.57 8.64 -9.37
CA SER A 301 -9.63 9.42 -10.03
C SER A 301 -9.20 10.87 -10.24
N LEU A 302 -8.56 11.46 -9.24
CA LEU A 302 -8.04 12.82 -9.31
C LEU A 302 -6.95 12.95 -10.39
N LEU A 303 -6.02 11.99 -10.50
CA LEU A 303 -5.00 12.04 -11.56
C LEU A 303 -5.59 12.15 -12.96
N THR A 304 -6.63 11.36 -13.24
CA THR A 304 -7.29 11.38 -14.55
C THR A 304 -8.08 12.67 -14.79
N SER A 305 -8.72 13.21 -13.74
CA SER A 305 -9.43 14.49 -13.80
C SER A 305 -8.48 15.67 -14.03
N LEU A 306 -7.45 15.80 -13.20
CA LEU A 306 -6.47 16.89 -13.28
C LEU A 306 -5.71 16.88 -14.60
N SER A 307 -5.39 15.70 -15.15
CA SER A 307 -4.74 15.60 -16.46
C SER A 307 -5.61 16.17 -17.59
N LYS A 308 -6.95 16.03 -17.51
CA LYS A 308 -7.87 16.64 -18.47
C LYS A 308 -7.94 18.16 -18.32
N SER A 309 -7.98 18.64 -17.07
CA SER A 309 -7.99 20.07 -16.75
C SER A 309 -6.71 20.76 -17.25
N ILE A 310 -5.53 20.13 -17.07
CA ILE A 310 -4.26 20.58 -17.64
C ILE A 310 -4.26 20.55 -19.17
N ALA A 311 -4.73 19.46 -19.79
CA ALA A 311 -4.78 19.37 -21.25
C ALA A 311 -5.67 20.46 -21.89
N LYS A 312 -6.65 20.99 -21.14
CA LYS A 312 -7.51 22.10 -21.54
C LYS A 312 -6.99 23.48 -21.10
N ASN A 313 -5.86 23.54 -20.39
CA ASN A 313 -5.34 24.75 -19.73
C ASN A 313 -6.36 25.42 -18.78
N ASP A 314 -7.27 24.64 -18.16
CA ASP A 314 -8.26 25.15 -17.21
C ASP A 314 -7.77 25.02 -15.76
N ILE A 315 -7.04 26.03 -15.31
CA ILE A 315 -6.47 26.10 -13.95
C ILE A 315 -7.57 26.25 -12.89
N LYS A 316 -8.69 26.90 -13.23
CA LYS A 316 -9.81 27.06 -12.29
C LYS A 316 -10.47 25.71 -12.01
N GLN A 317 -10.73 24.94 -13.06
CA GLN A 317 -11.25 23.59 -12.94
C GLN A 317 -10.26 22.68 -12.21
N PHE A 318 -8.96 22.80 -12.48
CA PHE A 318 -7.92 22.09 -11.75
C PHE A 318 -7.98 22.36 -10.23
N SER A 319 -8.01 23.63 -9.83
CA SER A 319 -8.11 24.02 -8.41
C SER A 319 -9.38 23.48 -7.78
N HIS A 320 -10.50 23.56 -8.50
CA HIS A 320 -11.81 23.09 -8.06
C HIS A 320 -11.81 21.58 -7.78
N GLU A 321 -11.34 20.77 -8.73
CA GLU A 321 -11.24 19.31 -8.61
C GLU A 321 -10.32 18.89 -7.46
N LEU A 322 -9.20 19.59 -7.27
CA LEU A 322 -8.29 19.34 -6.17
C LEU A 322 -8.92 19.64 -4.80
N ILE A 323 -9.59 20.79 -4.66
CA ILE A 323 -10.26 21.18 -3.41
C ILE A 323 -11.38 20.19 -3.06
N ILE A 324 -12.16 19.75 -4.04
CA ILE A 324 -13.19 18.72 -3.82
C ILE A 324 -12.57 17.42 -3.33
N SER A 325 -11.50 16.95 -3.97
CA SER A 325 -10.82 15.73 -3.54
C SER A 325 -10.28 15.85 -2.12
N LEU A 326 -9.74 17.00 -1.73
CA LEU A 326 -9.29 17.26 -0.36
C LEU A 326 -10.47 17.26 0.63
N LYS A 327 -11.60 17.90 0.29
CA LYS A 327 -12.82 17.87 1.13
C LYS A 327 -13.37 16.46 1.30
N ILE A 328 -13.49 15.68 0.22
CA ILE A 328 -13.91 14.27 0.28
C ILE A 328 -12.93 13.45 1.12
N GLY A 329 -11.62 13.66 0.95
CA GLY A 329 -10.60 13.00 1.76
C GLY A 329 -10.74 13.29 3.25
N LEU A 330 -10.97 14.56 3.61
CA LEU A 330 -11.21 14.99 4.99
C LEU A 330 -12.51 14.44 5.57
N PHE A 331 -13.57 14.37 4.75
CA PHE A 331 -14.87 13.80 5.13
C PHE A 331 -14.78 12.36 5.64
N PHE A 332 -13.83 11.56 5.15
CA PHE A 332 -13.64 10.20 5.66
C PHE A 332 -12.47 10.04 6.63
N SER A 333 -11.41 10.85 6.49
CA SER A 333 -10.21 10.71 7.31
C SER A 333 -10.34 11.26 8.72
N ILE A 334 -11.04 12.38 8.90
CA ILE A 334 -11.27 12.99 10.21
C ILE A 334 -12.11 12.08 11.12
N PRO A 335 -13.28 11.54 10.71
CA PRO A 335 -14.01 10.61 11.58
C PRO A 335 -13.20 9.35 11.89
N SER A 336 -12.38 8.85 10.94
CA SER A 336 -11.48 7.72 11.20
C SER A 336 -10.44 8.04 12.27
N LEU A 337 -9.83 9.23 12.24
CA LEU A 337 -8.95 9.74 13.29
C LEU A 337 -9.64 9.68 14.66
N PHE A 338 -10.83 10.28 14.76
CA PHE A 338 -11.57 10.35 16.02
C PHE A 338 -11.97 8.96 16.55
N VAL A 339 -12.41 8.06 15.67
CA VAL A 339 -12.74 6.68 16.03
C VAL A 339 -11.51 5.94 16.55
N PHE A 340 -10.40 5.97 15.81
CA PHE A 340 -9.21 5.24 16.24
C PHE A 340 -8.63 5.82 17.53
N VAL A 341 -8.51 7.14 17.69
CA VAL A 341 -7.99 7.72 18.95
C VAL A 341 -8.82 7.29 20.17
N ASN A 342 -10.15 7.22 20.04
CA ASN A 342 -11.04 6.94 21.18
C ASN A 342 -11.34 5.46 21.40
N PHE A 343 -11.24 4.62 20.37
CA PHE A 343 -11.65 3.22 20.42
C PHE A 343 -10.53 2.25 20.01
N SER A 344 -9.27 2.69 19.94
CA SER A 344 -8.12 1.82 19.60
C SER A 344 -8.08 0.57 20.48
N ASP A 345 -8.29 0.72 21.80
CA ASP A 345 -8.20 -0.40 22.74
C ASP A 345 -9.26 -1.47 22.39
N LEU A 346 -10.52 -1.08 22.22
CA LEU A 346 -11.59 -1.98 21.80
C LEU A 346 -11.33 -2.61 20.41
N ILE A 347 -10.82 -1.81 19.46
CA ILE A 347 -10.54 -2.27 18.10
C ILE A 347 -9.43 -3.33 18.12
N ILE A 348 -8.31 -3.08 18.80
CA ILE A 348 -7.19 -4.02 18.88
C ILE A 348 -7.61 -5.27 19.68
N ASN A 349 -8.33 -5.13 20.79
CA ASN A 349 -8.84 -6.27 21.57
C ASN A 349 -9.68 -7.20 20.69
N VAL A 350 -10.71 -6.63 20.04
CA VAL A 350 -11.64 -7.40 19.21
C VAL A 350 -10.96 -8.04 18.00
N LEU A 351 -9.88 -7.44 17.47
CA LEU A 351 -9.19 -7.92 16.28
C LEU A 351 -8.06 -8.91 16.57
N PHE A 352 -7.29 -8.67 17.63
CA PHE A 352 -6.01 -9.34 17.85
C PHE A 352 -5.89 -10.02 19.21
N GLN A 353 -6.53 -9.53 20.27
CA GLN A 353 -6.38 -10.11 21.61
C GLN A 353 -7.02 -11.51 21.70
N ARG A 354 -6.22 -12.52 21.42
CA ARG A 354 -6.55 -13.95 21.45
C ARG A 354 -5.28 -14.77 21.31
N GLY A 355 -5.31 -16.01 21.80
CA GLY A 355 -4.15 -16.91 21.72
C GLY A 355 -2.93 -16.30 22.41
N GLN A 356 -1.82 -16.22 21.69
CA GLN A 356 -0.55 -15.66 22.17
C GLN A 356 -0.52 -14.11 22.21
N PHE A 357 -1.58 -13.44 21.76
CA PHE A 357 -1.68 -11.99 21.79
C PHE A 357 -2.48 -11.57 23.04
N GLY A 358 -1.76 -11.19 24.08
CA GLY A 358 -2.31 -10.87 25.39
C GLY A 358 -2.78 -9.41 25.52
N ILE A 359 -3.05 -9.04 26.77
CA ILE A 359 -3.55 -7.71 27.15
C ILE A 359 -2.46 -6.65 26.99
N ASP A 360 -1.24 -6.96 27.41
CA ASP A 360 -0.12 -6.03 27.34
C ASP A 360 0.21 -5.69 25.88
N GLU A 361 0.26 -6.70 25.02
CA GLU A 361 0.43 -6.53 23.58
C GLU A 361 -0.68 -5.70 22.94
N SER A 362 -1.91 -5.87 23.42
CA SER A 362 -3.06 -5.10 22.95
C SER A 362 -2.97 -3.63 23.32
N ASN A 363 -2.63 -3.34 24.57
CA ASN A 363 -2.45 -1.97 25.06
C ASN A 363 -1.34 -1.26 24.29
N GLU A 364 -0.19 -1.91 24.09
CA GLU A 364 0.94 -1.32 23.38
C GLU A 364 0.68 -1.12 21.89
N THR A 365 -0.04 -2.05 21.26
CA THR A 365 -0.49 -1.90 19.87
C THR A 365 -1.54 -0.79 19.74
N ALA A 366 -2.44 -0.64 20.72
CA ALA A 366 -3.44 0.42 20.72
C ALA A 366 -2.80 1.81 20.88
N LEU A 367 -1.74 1.95 21.67
CA LEU A 367 -0.95 3.19 21.75
C LEU A 367 -0.34 3.57 20.39
N ALA A 368 0.25 2.59 19.69
CA ALA A 368 0.76 2.82 18.33
C ALA A 368 -0.36 3.20 17.34
N LEU A 369 -1.54 2.59 17.44
CA LEU A 369 -2.69 2.93 16.60
C LEU A 369 -3.18 4.37 16.86
N LYS A 370 -3.26 4.80 18.12
CA LYS A 370 -3.59 6.19 18.49
C LYS A 370 -2.60 7.16 17.85
N ALA A 371 -1.30 6.86 17.88
CA ALA A 371 -0.26 7.68 17.27
C ALA A 371 -0.35 7.75 15.72
N TYR A 372 -0.61 6.62 15.04
CA TYR A 372 -0.85 6.60 13.60
C TYR A 372 -2.13 7.32 13.19
N ALA A 373 -3.17 7.27 14.03
CA ALA A 373 -4.47 7.88 13.75
C ALA A 373 -4.33 9.39 13.45
N PHE A 374 -3.48 10.11 14.21
CA PHE A 374 -3.17 11.53 13.99
C PHE A 374 -2.65 11.85 12.58
N GLY A 375 -2.02 10.88 11.92
CA GLY A 375 -1.51 11.01 10.55
C GLY A 375 -2.53 10.71 9.47
N ILE A 376 -3.66 10.06 9.77
CA ILE A 376 -4.63 9.59 8.74
C ILE A 376 -5.12 10.73 7.82
N PRO A 377 -5.55 11.89 8.33
CA PRO A 377 -5.91 13.02 7.47
C PRO A 377 -4.75 13.50 6.60
N ALA A 378 -3.54 13.58 7.17
CA ALA A 378 -2.35 14.00 6.44
C ALA A 378 -2.01 13.03 5.29
N PHE A 379 -2.01 11.73 5.55
CA PHE A 379 -1.73 10.72 4.52
C PHE A 379 -2.72 10.79 3.33
N ILE A 380 -4.00 11.07 3.60
CA ILE A 380 -5.00 11.22 2.53
C ILE A 380 -4.78 12.52 1.75
N ILE A 381 -4.48 13.63 2.42
CA ILE A 381 -4.11 14.89 1.76
C ILE A 381 -2.88 14.69 0.86
N LEU A 382 -1.82 14.04 1.36
CA LEU A 382 -0.61 13.75 0.58
C LEU A 382 -0.94 12.94 -0.69
N LYS A 383 -1.75 11.89 -0.57
CA LYS A 383 -2.18 11.07 -1.71
C LYS A 383 -3.03 11.83 -2.73
N SER A 384 -3.76 12.86 -2.30
CA SER A 384 -4.50 13.75 -3.20
C SER A 384 -3.61 14.83 -3.82
N CYS A 385 -2.59 15.33 -3.11
CA CYS A 385 -1.68 16.33 -3.66
C CYS A 385 -0.68 15.76 -4.68
N GLN A 386 -0.27 14.50 -4.55
CA GLN A 386 0.67 13.85 -5.49
C GLN A 386 0.19 13.89 -6.95
N PRO A 387 -1.05 13.49 -7.29
CA PRO A 387 -1.62 13.61 -8.63
C PRO A 387 -1.49 14.99 -9.26
N ALA A 388 -1.55 16.07 -8.48
CA ALA A 388 -1.49 17.45 -8.98
C ALA A 388 -0.15 17.81 -9.65
N PHE A 389 0.93 17.12 -9.30
CA PHE A 389 2.24 17.28 -9.94
C PHE A 389 2.45 16.22 -11.03
N LEU A 390 1.96 15.00 -10.81
CA LEU A 390 2.07 13.91 -11.77
C LEU A 390 1.27 14.15 -13.04
N SER A 391 0.11 14.82 -12.96
CA SER A 391 -0.71 15.17 -14.12
C SER A 391 0.01 16.09 -15.11
N GLU A 392 1.07 16.77 -14.68
CA GLU A 392 1.91 17.65 -15.52
C GLU A 392 3.20 16.96 -16.00
N GLY A 393 3.39 15.70 -15.64
CA GLY A 393 4.66 15.00 -15.85
C GLY A 393 5.77 15.43 -14.88
N ASN A 394 5.48 16.24 -13.85
CA ASN A 394 6.45 16.60 -12.81
C ASN A 394 6.58 15.49 -11.77
N THR A 395 7.44 14.51 -12.08
CA THR A 395 7.76 13.39 -11.18
C THR A 395 8.83 13.74 -10.15
N LYS A 396 9.61 14.79 -10.37
CA LYS A 396 10.72 15.21 -9.50
C LYS A 396 10.23 15.77 -8.17
N THR A 397 9.18 16.59 -8.20
CA THR A 397 8.69 17.28 -6.98
C THR A 397 8.19 16.28 -5.93
N PRO A 398 7.33 15.29 -6.27
CA PRO A 398 6.96 14.25 -5.31
C PRO A 398 8.15 13.43 -4.78
N MET A 399 9.16 13.18 -5.61
CA MET A 399 10.37 12.46 -5.21
C MET A 399 11.17 13.25 -4.16
N TYR A 400 11.46 14.53 -4.40
CA TYR A 400 12.20 15.37 -3.45
C TYR A 400 11.46 15.55 -2.13
N ILE A 401 10.13 15.77 -2.19
CA ILE A 401 9.31 15.85 -0.98
C ILE A 401 9.37 14.52 -0.23
N GLY A 402 9.29 13.37 -0.91
CA GLY A 402 9.46 12.06 -0.28
C GLY A 402 10.79 11.90 0.47
N ILE A 403 11.89 12.41 -0.09
CA ILE A 403 13.21 12.40 0.56
C ILE A 403 13.21 13.30 1.80
N VAL A 404 12.67 14.51 1.69
CA VAL A 404 12.55 15.44 2.84
C VAL A 404 11.72 14.82 3.96
N LEU A 405 10.59 14.19 3.62
CA LEU A 405 9.73 13.52 4.60
C LEU A 405 10.41 12.34 5.28
N LEU A 406 11.18 11.54 4.53
CA LEU A 406 11.99 10.47 5.09
C LEU A 406 12.99 10.99 6.13
N ILE A 407 13.73 12.06 5.79
CA ILE A 407 14.72 12.67 6.69
C ILE A 407 14.02 13.23 7.95
N LEU A 408 12.92 13.94 7.77
CA LEU A 408 12.14 14.46 8.90
C LEU A 408 11.56 13.34 9.76
N ASN A 409 11.09 12.25 9.16
CA ASN A 409 10.59 11.10 9.92
C ASN A 409 11.70 10.47 10.76
N ILE A 410 12.91 10.30 10.21
CA ILE A 410 14.08 9.82 10.98
C ILE A 410 14.35 10.73 12.17
N ILE A 411 14.44 12.05 11.94
CA ILE A 411 14.75 13.03 12.99
C ILE A 411 13.69 12.99 14.09
N PHE A 412 12.40 13.07 13.72
CA PHE A 412 11.31 13.04 14.70
C PHE A 412 11.23 11.69 15.41
N SER A 413 11.47 10.58 14.72
CA SER A 413 11.46 9.25 15.34
C SER A 413 12.55 9.12 16.39
N LEU A 414 13.78 9.56 16.10
CA LEU A 414 14.90 9.56 17.07
C LEU A 414 14.62 10.40 18.32
N ILE A 415 13.88 11.50 18.17
CA ILE A 415 13.48 12.36 19.30
C ILE A 415 12.34 11.69 20.08
N MET A 416 11.28 11.29 19.40
CA MET A 416 10.03 10.84 20.02
C MET A 416 10.11 9.44 20.59
N MET A 417 10.94 8.57 20.02
CA MET A 417 11.14 7.22 20.55
C MET A 417 11.74 7.22 21.97
N ARG A 418 12.41 8.30 22.37
CA ARG A 418 12.95 8.46 23.74
C ARG A 418 11.85 8.72 24.77
N TYR A 419 10.75 9.34 24.38
CA TYR A 419 9.67 9.76 25.27
C TYR A 419 8.45 8.85 25.18
N PHE A 420 8.16 8.31 24.00
CA PHE A 420 6.95 7.55 23.69
C PHE A 420 7.24 6.16 23.12
N TYR A 421 8.48 5.67 23.20
CA TYR A 421 8.90 4.36 22.67
C TYR A 421 8.40 4.13 21.24
N HIS A 422 7.80 2.98 20.94
CA HIS A 422 7.31 2.61 19.60
C HIS A 422 6.18 3.54 19.14
N ALA A 423 5.29 3.97 20.04
CA ALA A 423 4.26 4.96 19.69
C ALA A 423 4.87 6.29 19.24
N GLY A 424 6.07 6.64 19.70
CA GLY A 424 6.84 7.79 19.24
C GLY A 424 7.24 7.71 17.76
N ILE A 425 7.60 6.52 17.27
CA ILE A 425 7.92 6.29 15.84
C ILE A 425 6.67 6.45 14.98
N ALA A 426 5.53 5.90 15.42
CA ALA A 426 4.25 6.09 14.74
C ALA A 426 3.84 7.57 14.70
N LEU A 427 4.04 8.30 15.79
CA LEU A 427 3.71 9.72 15.90
C LEU A 427 4.64 10.59 15.05
N ALA A 428 5.92 10.25 14.95
CA ALA A 428 6.88 10.88 14.04
C ALA A 428 6.46 10.71 12.56
N THR A 429 5.96 9.53 12.19
CA THR A 429 5.42 9.29 10.85
C THR A 429 4.18 10.16 10.58
N SER A 430 3.31 10.33 11.58
CA SER A 430 2.14 11.21 11.51
C SER A 430 2.54 12.70 11.36
N ILE A 431 3.50 13.18 12.14
CA ILE A 431 3.94 14.58 12.11
C ILE A 431 4.70 14.90 10.82
N SER A 432 5.63 14.04 10.40
CA SER A 432 6.34 14.23 9.13
C SER A 432 5.35 14.34 7.98
N SER A 433 4.27 13.54 7.99
CA SER A 433 3.21 13.62 6.98
C SER A 433 2.47 14.96 6.97
N TRP A 434 2.19 15.55 8.13
CA TRP A 434 1.62 16.91 8.22
C TRP A 434 2.56 17.98 7.66
N VAL A 435 3.86 17.88 7.93
CA VAL A 435 4.87 18.76 7.31
C VAL A 435 4.83 18.61 5.79
N GLY A 436 4.71 17.39 5.28
CA GLY A 436 4.53 17.12 3.86
C GLY A 436 3.29 17.79 3.27
N CYS A 437 2.15 17.73 3.97
CA CYS A 437 0.92 18.43 3.55
C CYS A 437 1.17 19.93 3.40
N ILE A 438 1.85 20.54 4.38
CA ILE A 438 2.19 21.97 4.34
C ILE A 438 3.07 22.28 3.13
N ILE A 439 4.13 21.49 2.90
CA ILE A 439 5.03 21.67 1.75
C ILE A 439 4.26 21.59 0.43
N TYR A 440 3.42 20.56 0.25
CA TYR A 440 2.62 20.40 -0.95
C TYR A 440 1.66 21.57 -1.17
N ILE A 441 0.92 21.98 -0.13
CA ILE A 441 -0.02 23.09 -0.20
C ILE A 441 0.71 24.38 -0.56
N VAL A 442 1.84 24.68 0.08
CA VAL A 442 2.64 25.89 -0.21
C VAL A 442 3.13 25.89 -1.67
N LEU A 443 3.61 24.76 -2.18
CA LEU A 443 4.06 24.66 -3.58
C LEU A 443 2.92 24.86 -4.57
N LEU A 444 1.73 24.31 -4.28
CA LEU A 444 0.55 24.47 -5.13
C LEU A 444 0.01 25.92 -5.14
N ILE A 445 0.13 26.64 -4.02
CA ILE A 445 -0.17 28.09 -3.98
C ILE A 445 0.86 28.87 -4.79
N LYS A 446 2.16 28.56 -4.62
CA LYS A 446 3.24 29.24 -5.34
C LYS A 446 3.15 29.05 -6.86
N SER A 447 2.66 27.90 -7.31
CA SER A 447 2.41 27.62 -8.73
C SER A 447 1.04 28.14 -9.22
N GLU A 448 0.33 28.95 -8.44
CA GLU A 448 -1.00 29.52 -8.77
C GLU A 448 -2.10 28.50 -9.10
N LYS A 449 -1.92 27.24 -8.69
CA LYS A 449 -2.89 26.15 -8.90
C LYS A 449 -3.91 26.04 -7.79
N LEU A 450 -3.58 26.57 -6.62
CA LEU A 450 -4.49 26.82 -5.53
C LEU A 450 -4.55 28.33 -5.29
N SER A 451 -5.75 28.86 -5.27
CA SER A 451 -6.00 30.25 -4.92
C SER A 451 -5.41 30.57 -3.53
N LYS A 452 -4.71 31.70 -3.43
CA LYS A 452 -4.24 32.23 -2.13
C LYS A 452 -5.42 32.33 -1.16
N PRO A 453 -5.19 32.15 0.16
CA PRO A 453 -6.25 32.26 1.14
C PRO A 453 -6.84 33.69 1.12
N LYS A 454 -8.03 33.85 0.52
CA LYS A 454 -8.89 35.00 0.82
C LYS A 454 -9.89 34.56 1.89
N ILE A 455 -10.07 35.39 2.91
CA ILE A 455 -11.08 35.18 3.96
C ILE A 455 -12.44 35.24 3.26
N SER A 456 -13.08 34.09 3.12
CA SER A 456 -14.42 33.97 2.57
C SER A 456 -15.13 32.88 3.35
N PHE A 457 -16.20 33.27 4.05
CA PHE A 457 -17.06 32.35 4.80
C PHE A 457 -18.01 31.55 3.91
N ASP A 458 -17.98 31.80 2.61
CA ASP A 458 -18.80 31.12 1.61
C ASP A 458 -18.41 29.64 1.47
N HIS A 459 -19.41 28.76 1.56
CA HIS A 459 -19.22 27.31 1.45
C HIS A 459 -18.65 26.86 0.10
N TYR A 460 -18.87 27.69 -0.93
CA TYR A 460 -18.44 27.49 -2.31
C TYR A 460 -17.12 28.16 -2.67
N ALA A 461 -16.43 28.81 -1.72
CA ALA A 461 -15.17 29.46 -2.04
C ALA A 461 -14.06 28.43 -2.31
N PHE A 462 -13.43 28.54 -3.49
CA PHE A 462 -12.34 27.67 -3.95
C PHE A 462 -10.97 28.14 -3.44
N ASN A 463 -10.85 28.27 -2.12
CA ASN A 463 -9.63 28.68 -1.43
C ASN A 463 -9.23 27.69 -0.34
N ILE A 464 -7.96 27.67 0.03
CA ILE A 464 -7.45 26.84 1.14
C ILE A 464 -8.16 27.10 2.46
N PHE A 465 -8.61 28.34 2.71
CA PHE A 465 -9.40 28.67 3.89
C PHE A 465 -10.70 27.84 3.98
N SER A 466 -11.32 27.50 2.84
CA SER A 466 -12.53 26.68 2.84
C SER A 466 -12.25 25.22 3.23
N ILE A 467 -11.04 24.71 2.96
CA ILE A 467 -10.60 23.39 3.42
C ILE A 467 -10.46 23.39 4.95
N PHE A 468 -9.85 24.44 5.50
CA PHE A 468 -9.70 24.61 6.95
C PHE A 468 -11.06 24.69 7.66
N VAL A 469 -11.95 25.57 7.21
CA VAL A 469 -13.33 25.68 7.76
C VAL A 469 -14.08 24.35 7.63
N TYR A 470 -13.94 23.66 6.50
CA TYR A 470 -14.55 22.34 6.30
C TYR A 470 -14.00 21.30 7.29
N SER A 471 -12.69 21.30 7.54
CA SER A 471 -12.06 20.41 8.51
C SER A 471 -12.59 20.62 9.94
N LEU A 472 -12.82 21.88 10.35
CA LEU A 472 -13.42 22.21 11.64
C LEU A 472 -14.86 21.71 11.75
N LYS A 473 -15.66 21.92 10.70
CA LYS A 473 -17.05 21.45 10.61
C LYS A 473 -17.14 19.92 10.74
N ILE A 474 -16.33 19.20 9.98
CA ILE A 474 -16.30 17.74 10.05
C ILE A 474 -15.75 17.25 11.40
N SER A 475 -14.80 17.95 12.00
CA SER A 475 -14.30 17.61 13.33
C SER A 475 -15.39 17.74 14.39
N PHE A 476 -16.21 18.81 14.34
CA PHE A 476 -17.36 18.97 15.23
C PHE A 476 -18.35 17.81 15.11
N VAL A 477 -18.72 17.43 13.88
CA VAL A 477 -19.62 16.29 13.64
C VAL A 477 -19.01 14.97 14.11
N SER A 478 -17.69 14.80 13.92
CA SER A 478 -16.96 13.60 14.36
C SER A 478 -16.90 13.48 15.88
N VAL A 479 -16.72 14.59 16.61
CA VAL A 479 -16.77 14.61 18.08
C VAL A 479 -18.16 14.22 18.57
N PHE A 480 -19.21 14.75 17.96
CA PHE A 480 -20.59 14.37 18.30
C PHE A 480 -20.87 12.88 18.02
N MET A 481 -20.40 12.35 16.88
CA MET A 481 -20.45 10.92 16.58
C MET A 481 -19.75 10.10 17.68
N VAL A 482 -18.54 10.47 18.07
CA VAL A 482 -17.78 9.76 19.13
C VAL A 482 -18.51 9.82 20.47
N PHE A 483 -19.13 10.95 20.81
CA PHE A 483 -19.93 11.07 22.04
C PHE A 483 -21.05 10.03 22.08
N ILE A 484 -21.80 9.89 20.98
CA ILE A 484 -22.85 8.86 20.87
C ILE A 484 -22.26 7.45 20.94
N MET A 485 -21.17 7.19 20.22
CA MET A 485 -20.51 5.89 20.27
C MET A 485 -20.07 5.53 21.69
N LYS A 486 -19.50 6.47 22.46
CA LYS A 486 -19.10 6.25 23.86
C LYS A 486 -20.31 5.94 24.75
N PHE A 487 -21.43 6.62 24.56
CA PHE A 487 -22.67 6.30 25.25
C PHE A 487 -23.11 4.84 24.99
N PHE A 488 -23.07 4.40 23.73
CA PHE A 488 -23.40 3.01 23.39
C PHE A 488 -22.38 1.99 23.91
N VAL A 489 -21.08 2.31 23.97
CA VAL A 489 -20.10 1.44 24.63
C VAL A 489 -20.43 1.26 26.11
N TYR A 490 -20.77 2.34 26.82
CA TYR A 490 -21.18 2.26 28.22
C TYR A 490 -22.44 1.41 28.38
N PHE A 491 -23.45 1.63 27.53
CA PHE A 491 -24.66 0.82 27.49
C PHE A 491 -24.32 -0.67 27.26
N SER A 492 -23.52 -0.99 26.26
CA SER A 492 -23.11 -2.37 25.97
C SER A 492 -22.39 -3.04 27.14
N LYS A 493 -21.53 -2.30 27.86
CA LYS A 493 -20.87 -2.80 29.08
C LYS A 493 -21.85 -3.09 30.21
N SER A 494 -22.83 -2.21 30.43
CA SER A 494 -23.88 -2.41 31.46
C SER A 494 -24.72 -3.67 31.21
N TYR A 495 -24.93 -4.05 29.96
CA TYR A 495 -25.66 -5.27 29.56
C TYR A 495 -24.75 -6.47 29.28
N GLN A 496 -23.44 -6.39 29.61
CA GLN A 496 -22.46 -7.46 29.37
C GLN A 496 -22.44 -7.97 27.91
N ILE A 497 -22.68 -7.08 26.95
CA ILE A 497 -22.61 -7.42 25.52
C ILE A 497 -21.14 -7.70 25.16
N ASN A 498 -20.90 -8.79 24.43
CA ASN A 498 -19.57 -9.17 23.94
C ASN A 498 -18.91 -8.00 23.16
N GLU A 499 -17.60 -7.80 23.36
CA GLU A 499 -16.83 -6.74 22.70
C GLU A 499 -16.95 -6.75 21.18
N PHE A 500 -17.04 -7.94 20.55
CA PHE A 500 -17.25 -8.04 19.10
C PHE A 500 -18.58 -7.44 18.66
N CYS A 501 -19.67 -7.80 19.35
CA CYS A 501 -21.00 -7.23 19.09
C CYS A 501 -21.02 -5.73 19.39
N THR A 502 -20.36 -5.31 20.46
CA THR A 502 -20.20 -3.89 20.82
C THR A 502 -19.53 -3.13 19.69
N LEU A 503 -18.42 -3.63 19.14
CA LEU A 503 -17.72 -3.00 18.02
C LEU A 503 -18.61 -2.89 16.78
N LEU A 504 -19.36 -3.94 16.43
CA LEU A 504 -20.31 -3.90 15.30
C LEU A 504 -21.42 -2.87 15.51
N ILE A 505 -22.00 -2.80 16.71
CA ILE A 505 -23.05 -1.85 17.06
C ILE A 505 -22.51 -0.41 16.97
N ILE A 506 -21.38 -0.10 17.60
CA ILE A 506 -20.86 1.28 17.58
C ILE A 506 -20.38 1.71 16.21
N THR A 507 -19.85 0.79 15.38
CA THR A 507 -19.40 1.14 14.03
C THR A 507 -20.58 1.42 13.11
N THR A 508 -21.63 0.61 13.17
CA THR A 508 -22.87 0.82 12.39
C THR A 508 -23.61 2.09 12.83
N LEU A 509 -23.79 2.28 14.14
CA LEU A 509 -24.43 3.48 14.70
C LEU A 509 -23.59 4.73 14.51
N GLY A 510 -22.28 4.66 14.72
CA GLY A 510 -21.38 5.79 14.50
C GLY A 510 -21.42 6.25 13.06
N PHE A 511 -21.32 5.32 12.10
CA PHE A 511 -21.40 5.64 10.68
C PHE A 511 -22.75 6.22 10.28
N SER A 512 -23.86 5.64 10.74
CA SER A 512 -25.20 6.15 10.44
C SER A 512 -25.41 7.54 11.04
N MET A 513 -25.03 7.77 12.29
CA MET A 513 -25.12 9.07 12.95
C MET A 513 -24.24 10.12 12.27
N TYR A 514 -23.02 9.75 11.87
CA TYR A 514 -22.14 10.65 11.13
C TYR A 514 -22.75 11.08 9.80
N ILE A 515 -23.32 10.15 9.04
CA ILE A 515 -24.00 10.46 7.78
C ILE A 515 -25.23 11.32 8.02
N LEU A 516 -26.08 10.98 9.00
CA LEU A 516 -27.30 11.71 9.31
C LEU A 516 -27.01 13.15 9.71
N THR A 517 -26.08 13.35 10.65
CA THR A 517 -25.69 14.69 11.14
C THR A 517 -24.99 15.50 10.06
N SER A 518 -24.11 14.88 9.27
CA SER A 518 -23.48 15.53 8.11
C SER A 518 -24.51 15.91 7.04
N SER A 519 -25.55 15.09 6.84
CA SER A 519 -26.63 15.37 5.90
C SER A 519 -27.51 16.53 6.38
N LEU A 520 -27.89 16.53 7.67
CA LEU A 520 -28.70 17.59 8.29
C LEU A 520 -27.99 18.95 8.22
N LEU A 521 -26.68 18.97 8.47
CA LEU A 521 -25.87 20.18 8.42
C LEU A 521 -25.41 20.56 7.00
N SER A 522 -25.77 19.77 5.97
CA SER A 522 -25.34 19.96 4.58
C SER A 522 -23.81 19.98 4.41
N TYR A 523 -23.08 19.20 5.21
CA TYR A 523 -21.61 19.09 5.16
C TYR A 523 -21.13 17.94 4.27
N ILE A 524 -22.03 17.10 3.75
CA ILE A 524 -21.70 16.08 2.77
C ILE A 524 -21.27 16.78 1.45
N PRO A 525 -20.09 16.47 0.90
CA PRO A 525 -19.69 16.95 -0.43
C PRO A 525 -20.78 16.63 -1.46
N GLN A 526 -21.29 17.63 -2.17
CA GLN A 526 -22.42 17.47 -3.09
C GLN A 526 -22.12 16.48 -4.23
N GLU A 527 -20.85 16.31 -4.56
CA GLU A 527 -20.34 15.37 -5.55
C GLU A 527 -20.54 13.90 -5.14
N LEU A 528 -20.66 13.62 -3.84
CA LEU A 528 -21.05 12.28 -3.34
C LEU A 528 -22.56 12.03 -3.47
N LEU A 529 -23.38 13.09 -3.44
CA LEU A 529 -24.85 13.00 -3.46
C LEU A 529 -25.42 13.04 -4.89
N LYS A 530 -24.75 13.73 -5.82
CA LYS A 530 -25.21 13.81 -7.22
C LYS A 530 -25.02 12.46 -7.92
N LYS A 531 -26.14 11.75 -8.11
CA LYS A 531 -26.33 10.52 -8.93
C LYS A 531 -25.94 10.67 -10.42
N ASN A 532 -25.31 11.78 -10.83
CA ASN A 532 -25.18 12.22 -12.22
C ASN A 532 -23.78 12.04 -12.86
N MET A 533 -22.90 11.20 -12.31
CA MET A 533 -21.70 10.77 -13.07
C MET A 533 -21.99 9.70 -14.16
N LEU A 534 -23.25 9.25 -14.31
CA LEU A 534 -23.69 8.40 -15.42
C LEU A 534 -24.29 9.18 -16.62
N LYS A 535 -24.40 10.51 -16.56
CA LYS A 535 -24.96 11.31 -17.67
C LYS A 535 -23.95 11.82 -18.71
N PHE A 536 -22.64 11.79 -18.43
CA PHE A 536 -21.61 12.17 -19.43
C PHE A 536 -21.44 11.18 -20.60
N LYS A 537 -22.29 10.14 -20.71
CA LYS A 537 -22.33 9.23 -21.87
C LYS A 537 -23.39 9.56 -22.92
N LYS A 538 -24.20 10.61 -22.72
CA LYS A 538 -25.23 11.00 -23.70
C LYS A 538 -24.87 12.20 -24.57
N ASP A 539 -23.86 12.99 -24.22
CA ASP A 539 -23.52 14.21 -24.97
C ASP A 539 -22.35 14.03 -25.96
N GLU A 540 -21.81 12.81 -26.13
CA GLU A 540 -20.89 12.46 -27.24
C GLU A 540 -21.64 11.93 -28.49
N LYS A 541 -22.92 12.27 -28.62
CA LYS A 541 -23.70 12.06 -29.85
C LYS A 541 -24.45 13.33 -30.22
N VAL A 542 -23.72 14.34 -30.68
CA VAL A 542 -24.15 15.24 -31.76
C VAL A 542 -22.94 15.47 -32.64
#